data_AF-N1UQA0-F1
#
_entry.id   AF-N1UQA0-F1
#
_cell.length_a   1.000
_cell.length_b   1.000
_cell.length_c   1.000
_cell.angle_alpha   90.00
_cell.angle_beta   90.00
_cell.angle_gamma   90.00
#
_symmetry.space_group_name_H-M   'P 1'
#
loop_
_entity.id
_entity.type
_entity.pdbx_description
1 polymer ?
#
loop_
_entity_poly.entity_id
_entity_poly.type
_entity_poly.pdbx_seq_one_letter_code
_entity_poly.pdbx_strand_id
1 'polypeptide(L)'
;MKIRFLAAIAFLCVSLFLSFYFLKNTEYIPKDAIAVSNHFLRLLITKKLKEAYSLTNENAIVGTSYERFQKKVDQELGNRDGMGNCDLSIKSYGPKQTYGNRLKRYWNQDTVEVDPLYVEYYPCGLPFQIVLHLNRNGEWKIVNFQSHAD
;
A
#
# COMPACT_ATOMS: atom_id res chain seq x y z
N MET A 1 28.81 -31.10 30.92
CA MET A 1 28.03 -30.99 29.67
C MET A 1 26.58 -30.53 29.88
N LYS A 2 25.79 -31.17 30.77
CA LYS A 2 24.35 -30.87 30.95
C LYS A 2 24.00 -29.41 31.27
N ILE A 3 24.77 -28.73 32.13
CA ILE A 3 24.52 -27.32 32.51
C ILE A 3 24.72 -26.38 31.33
N ARG A 4 25.74 -26.62 30.49
CA ARG A 4 25.99 -25.80 29.28
C ARG A 4 24.87 -25.96 28.25
N PHE A 5 24.35 -27.19 28.10
CA PHE A 5 23.17 -27.46 27.25
C PHE A 5 21.91 -26.77 27.78
N LEU A 6 21.63 -26.86 29.08
CA LEU A 6 20.49 -26.17 29.69
C LEU A 6 20.60 -24.64 29.56
N ALA A 7 21.79 -24.08 29.76
CA ALA A 7 22.05 -22.65 29.56
C ALA A 7 21.84 -22.24 28.09
N ALA A 8 22.29 -23.05 27.13
CA ALA A 8 22.08 -22.79 25.71
C ALA A 8 20.59 -22.83 25.32
N ILE A 9 19.83 -23.80 25.85
CA ILE A 9 18.38 -23.89 25.63
C ILE A 9 17.67 -22.68 26.24
N ALA A 10 17.99 -22.33 27.49
CA ALA A 10 17.40 -21.16 28.14
C ALA A 10 17.70 -19.87 27.38
N PHE A 11 18.95 -19.70 26.92
CA PHE A 11 19.34 -18.56 26.09
C PHE A 11 18.55 -18.51 24.78
N LEU A 12 18.45 -19.64 24.07
CA LEU A 12 17.65 -19.74 22.84
C LEU A 12 16.19 -19.37 23.08
N CYS A 13 15.56 -19.90 24.15
CA CYS A 13 14.18 -19.60 24.50
C CYS A 13 13.96 -18.11 24.79
N VAL A 14 14.88 -17.48 25.55
CA VAL A 14 14.82 -16.04 25.84
C VAL A 14 15.01 -15.23 24.56
N SER A 15 15.98 -15.59 23.70
CA SER A 15 16.18 -14.92 22.41
C SER A 15 14.95 -15.02 21.52
N LEU A 16 14.34 -16.21 21.39
CA LEU A 16 13.12 -16.41 20.61
C LEU A 16 11.94 -15.61 21.16
N PHE A 17 11.78 -15.58 22.49
CA PHE A 17 10.71 -14.81 23.13
C PHE A 17 10.88 -13.30 22.89
N LEU A 18 12.10 -12.79 23.03
CA LEU A 18 12.42 -11.39 22.72
C LEU A 18 12.18 -11.07 21.25
N SER A 19 12.69 -11.90 20.32
CA SER A 19 12.47 -11.72 18.88
C SER A 19 10.98 -11.70 18.53
N PHE A 20 10.18 -12.60 19.10
CA PHE A 20 8.74 -12.62 18.91
C PHE A 20 8.07 -11.35 19.46
N TYR A 21 8.46 -10.91 20.66
CA TYR A 21 7.94 -9.70 21.28
C TYR A 21 8.22 -8.45 20.43
N PHE A 22 9.45 -8.31 19.92
CA PHE A 22 9.79 -7.20 19.03
C PHE A 22 9.05 -7.28 17.71
N LEU A 23 9.01 -8.46 17.07
CA LEU A 23 8.32 -8.63 15.79
C LEU A 23 6.84 -8.29 15.89
N LYS A 24 6.16 -8.78 16.94
CA LYS A 24 4.72 -8.52 17.18
C LYS A 24 4.38 -7.03 17.18
N ASN A 25 5.26 -6.19 17.71
CA ASN A 25 5.05 -4.75 17.87
C ASN A 25 5.59 -3.92 16.70
N THR A 26 6.32 -4.55 15.76
CA THR A 26 6.86 -3.87 14.58
C THR A 26 5.74 -3.57 13.59
N GLU A 27 5.73 -2.35 13.04
CA GLU A 27 4.83 -1.96 11.97
C GLU A 27 5.09 -2.82 10.72
N TYR A 28 4.02 -3.36 10.16
CA TYR A 28 4.03 -4.05 8.89
C TYR A 28 3.77 -3.05 7.77
N ILE A 29 4.60 -3.15 6.72
CA ILE A 29 4.50 -2.32 5.53
C ILE A 29 3.94 -3.20 4.40
N PRO A 30 2.76 -2.88 3.83
CA PRO A 30 2.16 -3.64 2.73
C PRO A 30 2.91 -3.37 1.41
N LYS A 31 4.05 -4.03 1.22
CA LYS A 31 4.99 -3.76 0.12
C LYS A 31 4.33 -3.88 -1.26
N ASP A 32 3.49 -4.89 -1.48
CA ASP A 32 2.88 -5.15 -2.78
C ASP A 32 1.87 -4.06 -3.15
N ALA A 33 1.00 -3.69 -2.21
CA ALA A 33 0.04 -2.59 -2.40
C ALA A 33 0.74 -1.25 -2.65
N ILE A 34 1.79 -0.98 -1.88
CA ILE A 34 2.63 0.22 -2.04
C ILE A 34 3.32 0.22 -3.42
N ALA A 35 3.81 -0.92 -3.88
CA ALA A 35 4.43 -1.02 -5.19
C ALA A 35 3.42 -0.74 -6.32
N VAL A 36 2.20 -1.27 -6.23
CA VAL A 36 1.11 -0.99 -7.20
C VAL A 36 0.76 0.50 -7.19
N SER A 37 0.62 1.10 -6.01
CA SER A 37 0.31 2.52 -5.86
C SER A 37 1.40 3.43 -6.46
N ASN A 38 2.67 3.16 -6.13
CA ASN A 38 3.82 3.90 -6.69
C ASN A 38 3.90 3.75 -8.21
N HIS A 39 3.66 2.54 -8.71
CA HIS A 39 3.66 2.26 -10.14
C HIS A 39 2.54 3.03 -10.84
N PHE A 40 1.33 3.00 -10.29
CA PHE A 40 0.19 3.74 -10.83
C PHE A 40 0.47 5.25 -10.90
N LEU A 41 0.93 5.86 -9.81
CA LEU A 41 1.28 7.29 -9.80
C LEU A 41 2.34 7.63 -10.86
N ARG A 42 3.38 6.80 -10.99
CA ARG A 42 4.41 6.97 -12.01
C ARG A 42 3.84 6.90 -13.42
N LEU A 43 2.91 5.98 -13.69
CA LEU A 43 2.26 5.86 -15.00
C LEU A 43 1.38 7.07 -15.32
N LEU A 44 0.64 7.60 -14.33
CA LEU A 44 -0.13 8.83 -14.50
C LEU A 44 0.77 10.01 -14.89
N ILE A 45 1.87 10.20 -14.16
CA ILE A 45 2.81 11.30 -14.36
C ILE A 45 3.56 11.18 -15.69
N THR A 46 3.91 9.95 -16.09
CA THR A 46 4.56 9.67 -17.38
C THR A 46 3.56 9.53 -18.53
N LYS A 47 2.28 9.88 -18.31
CA LYS A 47 1.19 9.85 -19.30
C LYS A 47 0.97 8.47 -19.96
N LYS A 48 1.42 7.39 -19.32
CA LYS A 48 1.18 6.01 -19.73
C LYS A 48 -0.20 5.52 -19.24
N LEU A 49 -1.24 6.24 -19.67
CA LEU A 49 -2.58 6.10 -19.08
C LEU A 49 -3.24 4.74 -19.36
N LYS A 50 -2.94 4.09 -20.48
CA LYS A 50 -3.46 2.73 -20.78
C LYS A 50 -2.94 1.70 -19.78
N GLU A 51 -1.64 1.75 -19.48
CA GLU A 51 -1.02 0.89 -18.47
C GLU A 51 -1.61 1.22 -17.09
N ALA A 52 -1.77 2.51 -16.75
CA ALA A 52 -2.36 2.93 -15.48
C ALA A 52 -3.80 2.39 -15.32
N TYR A 53 -4.59 2.45 -16.39
CA TYR A 53 -5.97 1.96 -16.39
C TYR A 53 -6.07 0.46 -16.08
N SER A 54 -5.13 -0.34 -16.58
CA SER A 54 -5.07 -1.80 -16.32
C SER A 54 -4.82 -2.18 -14.85
N LEU A 55 -4.31 -1.25 -14.04
CA LEU A 55 -4.12 -1.42 -12.60
C LEU A 55 -5.39 -1.13 -11.80
N THR A 56 -6.41 -0.54 -12.43
CA THR A 56 -7.67 -0.22 -11.77
C THR A 56 -8.62 -1.42 -11.74
N ASN A 57 -9.72 -1.28 -11.01
CA ASN A 57 -10.85 -2.22 -11.06
C ASN A 57 -11.95 -1.78 -12.05
N GLU A 58 -11.72 -0.73 -12.84
CA GLU A 58 -12.65 -0.21 -13.86
C GLU A 58 -14.05 0.10 -13.29
N ASN A 59 -14.13 0.50 -12.03
CA ASN A 59 -15.40 0.84 -11.39
C ASN A 59 -15.92 2.24 -11.82
N ALA A 60 -17.11 2.60 -11.34
CA ALA A 60 -17.72 3.90 -11.63
C ALA A 60 -16.91 5.10 -11.12
N ILE A 61 -16.06 4.91 -10.11
CA ILE A 61 -15.26 5.97 -9.48
C ILE A 61 -14.02 6.26 -10.33
N VAL A 62 -13.25 5.25 -10.72
CA VAL A 62 -12.05 5.40 -11.56
C VAL A 62 -12.39 5.57 -13.04
N GLY A 63 -13.56 5.10 -13.46
CA GLY A 63 -14.03 5.12 -14.85
C GLY A 63 -14.22 3.71 -15.40
N THR A 64 -15.45 3.37 -15.80
CA THR A 64 -15.80 2.06 -16.39
C THR A 64 -15.33 1.89 -17.84
N SER A 65 -14.59 2.86 -18.37
CA SER A 65 -13.99 2.82 -19.69
C SER A 65 -12.75 3.68 -19.69
N TYR A 66 -11.82 3.40 -20.60
CA TYR A 66 -10.59 4.17 -20.73
C TYR A 66 -10.84 5.67 -20.93
N GLU A 67 -11.85 6.06 -21.72
CA GLU A 67 -12.19 7.47 -21.93
C GLU A 67 -12.66 8.16 -20.63
N ARG A 68 -13.50 7.47 -19.83
CA ARG A 68 -13.93 8.00 -18.52
C ARG A 68 -12.75 8.11 -17.54
N PHE A 69 -11.85 7.15 -17.58
CA PHE A 69 -10.63 7.19 -16.78
C PHE A 69 -9.74 8.38 -17.16
N GLN A 70 -9.54 8.65 -18.45
CA GLN A 70 -8.79 9.82 -18.90
C GLN A 70 -9.42 11.12 -18.39
N LYS A 71 -10.75 11.26 -18.51
CA LYS A 71 -11.46 12.44 -17.98
C LYS A 71 -11.24 12.62 -16.48
N LYS A 72 -11.24 11.55 -15.70
CA LYS A 72 -10.92 11.63 -14.27
C LYS A 72 -9.46 12.03 -14.03
N VAL A 73 -8.50 11.44 -14.74
CA VAL A 73 -7.09 11.84 -14.62
C VAL A 73 -6.92 13.33 -14.89
N ASP A 74 -7.58 13.86 -15.93
CA ASP A 74 -7.53 15.28 -16.26
C ASP A 74 -8.22 16.15 -15.18
N GLN A 75 -9.28 15.66 -14.54
CA GLN A 75 -9.92 16.36 -13.43
C GLN A 75 -9.04 16.43 -12.18
N GLU A 76 -8.37 15.33 -11.83
CA GLU A 76 -7.63 15.20 -10.56
C GLU A 76 -6.22 15.78 -10.65
N LEU A 77 -5.55 15.65 -11.80
CA LEU A 77 -4.17 16.13 -11.98
C LEU A 77 -4.09 17.40 -12.82
N GLY A 78 -5.13 17.72 -13.61
CA GLY A 78 -5.09 18.82 -14.57
C GLY A 78 -4.09 18.60 -15.71
N ASN A 79 -3.94 19.62 -16.54
CA ASN A 79 -2.94 19.68 -17.61
C ASN A 79 -1.57 20.11 -17.08
N ARG A 80 -1.09 19.44 -16.02
CA ARG A 80 0.20 19.74 -15.39
C ARG A 80 1.33 19.08 -16.17
N ASP A 81 1.77 19.74 -17.23
CA ASP A 81 3.01 19.41 -17.91
C ASP A 81 4.20 19.67 -16.97
N GLY A 82 5.14 18.71 -16.88
CA GLY A 82 6.33 18.83 -16.03
C GLY A 82 6.31 18.07 -14.69
N MET A 83 5.28 17.27 -14.40
CA MET A 83 5.25 16.45 -13.18
C MET A 83 6.34 15.36 -13.11
N GLY A 84 7.08 15.11 -14.21
CA GLY A 84 8.12 14.08 -14.29
C GLY A 84 9.28 14.25 -13.30
N ASN A 85 9.47 15.47 -12.76
CA ASN A 85 10.52 15.78 -11.78
C ASN A 85 9.99 15.93 -10.34
N CYS A 86 8.71 15.64 -10.09
CA CYS A 86 8.14 15.75 -8.74
C CYS A 86 8.71 14.68 -7.80
N ASP A 87 8.76 15.00 -6.50
CA ASP A 87 8.93 14.01 -5.44
C ASP A 87 7.71 13.09 -5.39
N LEU A 88 7.92 11.79 -5.67
CA LEU A 88 6.90 10.75 -5.64
C LEU A 88 6.98 9.87 -4.40
N SER A 89 7.68 10.35 -3.35
CA SER A 89 7.73 9.66 -2.07
C SER A 89 6.36 9.64 -1.40
N ILE A 90 6.07 8.52 -0.76
CA ILE A 90 4.87 8.35 0.06
C ILE A 90 4.99 9.26 1.28
N LYS A 91 3.96 10.08 1.52
CA LYS A 91 3.87 10.92 2.72
C LYS A 91 3.22 10.18 3.88
N SER A 92 2.19 9.41 3.60
CA SER A 92 1.59 8.51 4.59
C SER A 92 0.87 7.35 3.91
N TYR A 93 0.56 6.31 4.69
CA TYR A 93 -0.37 5.29 4.28
C TYR A 93 -1.17 4.82 5.49
N GLY A 94 -2.35 4.27 5.24
CA GLY A 94 -3.19 3.70 6.27
C GLY A 94 -4.18 2.69 5.69
N PRO A 95 -4.77 1.83 6.53
CA PRO A 95 -4.55 1.73 7.97
C PRO A 95 -3.21 1.07 8.31
N LYS A 96 -2.57 1.53 9.39
CA LYS A 96 -1.35 0.89 9.90
C LYS A 96 -1.67 -0.42 10.59
N GLN A 97 -0.81 -1.42 10.40
CA GLN A 97 -0.94 -2.73 11.03
C GLN A 97 0.42 -3.18 11.56
N THR A 98 0.47 -3.96 12.64
CA THR A 98 1.69 -4.63 13.11
C THR A 98 1.71 -6.09 12.66
N TYR A 99 2.89 -6.72 12.65
CA TYR A 99 2.97 -8.17 12.42
C TYR A 99 2.16 -8.98 13.45
N GLY A 100 2.05 -8.48 14.68
CA GLY A 100 1.19 -9.08 15.70
C GLY A 100 -0.29 -9.08 15.34
N ASN A 101 -0.79 -7.96 14.82
CA ASN A 101 -2.18 -7.85 14.37
C ASN A 101 -2.45 -8.75 13.15
N ARG A 102 -1.48 -8.87 12.24
CA ARG A 102 -1.55 -9.82 11.10
C ARG A 102 -1.64 -11.27 11.57
N LEU A 103 -0.78 -11.66 12.51
CA LEU A 103 -0.76 -13.01 13.05
C LEU A 103 -2.08 -13.33 13.78
N LYS A 104 -2.62 -12.39 14.55
CA LYS A 104 -3.92 -12.54 15.21
C LYS A 104 -5.04 -12.78 14.19
N ARG A 105 -5.08 -11.99 13.10
CA ARG A 105 -6.07 -12.16 12.01
C ARG A 105 -5.93 -13.52 11.35
N TYR A 106 -4.70 -13.94 11.05
CA TYR A 106 -4.44 -15.25 10.48
C TYR A 106 -4.98 -16.39 11.36
N TRP A 107 -4.73 -16.35 12.68
CA TRP A 107 -5.25 -17.35 13.61
C TRP A 107 -6.76 -17.34 13.76
N ASN A 108 -7.39 -16.17 13.58
CA ASN A 108 -8.84 -16.02 13.61
C ASN A 108 -9.52 -16.36 12.28
N GLN A 109 -8.77 -16.77 11.25
CA GLN A 109 -9.29 -16.95 9.88
C GLN A 109 -9.87 -15.67 9.26
N ASP A 110 -9.46 -14.50 9.77
CA ASP A 110 -9.79 -13.20 9.21
C ASP A 110 -8.88 -12.88 8.00
N THR A 111 -9.27 -11.89 7.19
CA THR A 111 -8.40 -11.35 6.15
C THR A 111 -7.13 -10.75 6.77
N VAL A 112 -5.97 -11.30 6.40
CA VAL A 112 -4.67 -10.91 6.99
C VAL A 112 -4.30 -9.48 6.61
N GLU A 113 -4.49 -9.15 5.32
CA GLU A 113 -4.31 -7.80 4.79
C GLU A 113 -5.46 -6.90 5.23
N VAL A 114 -5.11 -5.66 5.55
CA VAL A 114 -6.10 -4.63 5.84
C VAL A 114 -6.49 -3.97 4.52
N ASP A 115 -7.76 -4.09 4.17
CA ASP A 115 -8.37 -3.63 2.93
C ASP A 115 -9.60 -2.78 3.29
N PRO A 116 -9.76 -1.53 2.81
CA PRO A 116 -8.91 -0.78 1.86
C PRO A 116 -7.56 -0.33 2.43
N LEU A 117 -6.63 -0.06 1.50
CA LEU A 117 -5.40 0.69 1.76
C LEU A 117 -5.48 2.07 1.10
N TYR A 118 -5.13 3.10 1.86
CA TYR A 118 -5.00 4.49 1.44
C TYR A 118 -3.51 4.84 1.42
N VAL A 119 -3.04 5.40 0.31
CA VAL A 119 -1.65 5.83 0.15
C VAL A 119 -1.64 7.27 -0.31
N GLU A 120 -0.87 8.09 0.40
CA GLU A 120 -0.90 9.54 0.29
C GLU A 120 0.41 10.07 -0.31
N TYR A 121 0.28 10.94 -1.31
CA TYR A 121 1.38 11.50 -2.09
C TYR A 121 1.24 13.00 -2.24
N TYR A 122 2.37 13.70 -2.36
CA TYR A 122 2.40 15.15 -2.51
C TYR A 122 3.22 15.55 -3.75
N PRO A 123 2.92 15.00 -4.96
CA PRO A 123 3.71 15.29 -6.15
C PRO A 123 3.66 16.79 -6.47
N CYS A 124 4.82 17.44 -6.39
CA CYS A 124 4.96 18.89 -6.56
C CYS A 124 4.01 19.70 -5.65
N GLY A 125 3.78 19.22 -4.42
CA GLY A 125 2.95 19.91 -3.41
C GLY A 125 1.44 19.78 -3.63
N LEU A 126 0.98 18.88 -4.51
CA LEU A 126 -0.43 18.53 -4.66
C LEU A 126 -0.78 17.35 -3.75
N PRO A 127 -1.60 17.50 -2.69
CA PRO A 127 -2.10 16.36 -1.93
C PRO A 127 -2.92 15.45 -2.84
N PHE A 128 -2.53 14.18 -2.91
CA PHE A 128 -3.05 13.20 -3.85
C PHE A 128 -3.10 11.81 -3.22
N GLN A 129 -4.32 11.32 -3.05
CA GLN A 129 -4.59 10.05 -2.44
C GLN A 129 -4.87 8.98 -3.50
N ILE A 130 -4.31 7.80 -3.30
CA ILE A 130 -4.63 6.58 -4.05
C ILE A 130 -5.24 5.57 -3.08
N VAL A 131 -6.39 5.00 -3.45
CA VAL A 131 -7.09 3.98 -2.68
C VAL A 131 -7.04 2.66 -3.42
N LEU A 132 -6.63 1.60 -2.71
CA LEU A 132 -6.50 0.25 -3.23
C LEU A 132 -7.43 -0.71 -2.50
N HIS A 133 -7.99 -1.66 -3.24
CA HIS A 133 -8.66 -2.83 -2.69
C HIS A 133 -8.02 -4.14 -3.18
N LEU A 134 -8.16 -5.20 -2.38
CA LEU A 134 -7.85 -6.55 -2.83
C LEU A 134 -9.02 -7.09 -3.65
N ASN A 135 -8.73 -7.62 -4.83
CA ASN A 135 -9.71 -8.39 -5.58
C ASN A 135 -9.81 -9.83 -5.05
N ARG A 136 -10.77 -10.60 -5.59
CA ARG A 136 -10.99 -12.01 -5.21
C ARG A 136 -9.78 -12.93 -5.47
N ASN A 137 -8.87 -12.53 -6.35
CA ASN A 137 -7.66 -13.27 -6.68
C ASN A 137 -6.48 -12.88 -5.75
N GLY A 138 -6.69 -11.96 -4.80
CA GLY A 138 -5.64 -11.47 -3.92
C GLY A 138 -4.73 -10.41 -4.54
N GLU A 139 -5.14 -9.79 -5.65
CA GLU A 139 -4.39 -8.73 -6.31
C GLU A 139 -4.89 -7.35 -5.87
N TRP A 140 -3.96 -6.44 -5.59
CA TRP A 140 -4.29 -5.05 -5.30
C TRP A 140 -4.68 -4.30 -6.58
N LYS A 141 -5.84 -3.64 -6.56
CA LYS A 141 -6.37 -2.83 -7.65
C LYS A 141 -6.68 -1.42 -7.17
N ILE A 142 -6.45 -0.43 -8.04
CA ILE A 142 -6.81 0.96 -7.78
C ILE A 142 -8.33 1.11 -7.90
N VAL A 143 -8.96 1.63 -6.84
CA VAL A 143 -10.42 1.77 -6.76
C VAL A 143 -10.90 3.20 -6.66
N ASN A 144 -9.99 4.11 -6.30
CA ASN A 144 -10.15 5.54 -6.35
C ASN A 144 -8.77 6.19 -6.39
N PHE A 145 -8.70 7.38 -6.95
CA PHE A 145 -7.59 8.31 -6.81
C PHE A 145 -8.15 9.72 -6.89
N GLN A 146 -7.64 10.63 -6.07
CA GLN A 146 -8.14 12.00 -6.07
C GLN A 146 -7.12 12.98 -5.51
N SER A 147 -7.15 14.19 -6.04
CA SER A 147 -6.53 15.33 -5.37
C SER A 147 -7.44 15.84 -4.24
N HIS A 148 -6.87 16.41 -3.20
CA HIS A 148 -7.66 17.05 -2.14
C HIS A 148 -6.96 18.27 -1.53
N ALA A 149 -7.71 19.01 -0.72
CA ALA A 149 -7.14 20.05 0.14
C ALA A 149 -6.64 19.42 1.45
N ASP A 150 -5.61 20.01 2.05
CA ASP A 150 -5.13 19.66 3.39
C ASP A 150 -6.07 20.21 4.49
#